data_AF-A0A4P7CRR8-F1
#
_entry.id   AF-A0A4P7CRR8-F1
#
_cell.length_a   1.000
_cell.length_b   1.000
_cell.length_c   1.000
_cell.angle_alpha   90.00
_cell.angle_beta   90.00
_cell.angle_gamma   90.00
#
_symmetry.space_group_name_H-M   'P 1'
#
loop_
_entity.id
_entity.type
_entity.pdbx_description
1 polymer ?
#
loop_
_entity_poly.entity_id
_entity_poly.type
_entity_poly.pdbx_seq_one_letter_code
_entity_poly.pdbx_strand_id
1 'polypeptide(L)'
;MLSPIEKPVSHGYPGGRGWCEFDFFDQNYKYVNGIRVNIQDHADTNVCNWIEGVSAATYKGQPALLTTVQYHRGIDPAKTVDEIGNSYHRFTALLILTPHQDGSLSIRQDDSCLGPGNQIGELAIARKRIAECSQ
;
A
#
# COMPACT_ATOMS: atom_id res chain seq x y z
N MET A 1 27.66 0.01 19.76
CA MET A 1 26.40 0.74 19.50
C MET A 1 26.33 0.94 18.00
N LEU A 2 25.35 0.31 17.33
CA LEU A 2 25.14 0.50 15.89
C LEU A 2 24.12 1.62 15.70
N SER A 3 24.50 2.65 14.95
CA SER A 3 23.65 3.82 14.67
C SER A 3 22.33 3.41 14.01
N PRO A 4 21.22 4.13 14.25
CA PRO A 4 19.98 3.93 13.50
C PRO A 4 20.26 4.18 12.02
N ILE A 5 19.77 3.30 11.15
CA ILE A 5 19.77 3.57 9.71
C ILE A 5 18.71 4.66 9.49
N GLU A 6 19.14 5.91 9.30
CA GLU A 6 18.25 7.00 8.94
C GLU A 6 17.66 6.74 7.54
N LYS A 7 16.33 6.84 7.44
CA LYS A 7 15.63 6.73 6.16
C LYS A 7 16.03 7.90 5.24
N PRO A 8 16.28 7.67 3.95
CA PRO A 8 16.43 8.74 2.98
C PRO A 8 15.12 9.54 2.87
N VAL A 9 15.17 10.84 3.14
CA VAL A 9 14.02 11.74 2.97
C VAL A 9 13.83 12.01 1.48
N SER A 10 12.92 11.28 0.82
CA SER A 10 12.52 11.65 -0.53
C SER A 10 11.47 12.75 -0.48
N HIS A 11 11.78 13.90 -1.08
CA HIS A 11 10.81 14.97 -1.28
C HIS A 11 9.92 14.58 -2.49
N GLY A 12 8.60 14.74 -2.41
CA GLY A 12 7.69 14.62 -3.56
C GLY A 12 7.05 15.96 -3.92
N TYR A 13 6.71 16.32 -5.17
CA TYR A 13 7.10 15.87 -6.53
C TYR A 13 6.83 17.04 -7.52
N PRO A 14 7.66 17.27 -8.55
CA PRO A 14 7.20 17.82 -9.84
C PRO A 14 6.80 16.65 -10.76
N GLY A 15 5.55 16.62 -11.25
CA GLY A 15 5.01 15.58 -12.15
C GLY A 15 4.30 14.40 -11.46
N GLY A 16 3.71 14.65 -10.29
CA GLY A 16 3.34 13.67 -9.26
C GLY A 16 2.50 12.48 -9.71
N ARG A 17 3.07 11.28 -9.53
CA ARG A 17 2.32 10.05 -9.25
C ARG A 17 2.25 9.92 -7.74
N GLY A 18 1.06 9.99 -7.17
CA GLY A 18 0.90 9.73 -5.75
C GLY A 18 1.24 8.28 -5.40
N TRP A 19 1.91 8.06 -4.27
CA TRP A 19 2.10 6.71 -3.72
C TRP A 19 1.77 6.70 -2.23
N CYS A 20 1.38 5.51 -1.76
CA CYS A 20 1.27 5.26 -0.33
C CYS A 20 2.52 4.51 0.10
N GLU A 21 3.28 5.07 1.04
CA GLU A 21 4.46 4.39 1.58
C GLU A 21 4.05 3.53 2.76
N PHE A 22 4.44 2.26 2.73
CA PHE A 22 4.24 1.29 3.80
C PHE A 22 5.59 0.93 4.39
N ASP A 23 5.71 1.11 5.69
CA ASP A 23 6.94 0.83 6.42
C ASP A 23 6.77 -0.37 7.34
N PHE A 24 7.75 -1.26 7.26
CA PHE A 24 7.80 -2.49 8.02
C PHE A 24 8.87 -2.35 9.08
N PHE A 25 8.46 -2.57 10.32
CA PHE A 25 9.32 -2.54 11.49
C PHE A 25 9.34 -3.93 12.12
N ASP A 26 10.46 -4.28 12.75
CA ASP A 26 10.53 -5.48 13.58
C ASP A 26 9.82 -5.27 14.93
N GLN A 27 9.79 -6.32 15.75
CA GLN A 27 9.17 -6.28 17.09
C GLN A 27 9.81 -5.29 18.07
N ASN A 28 11.01 -4.76 17.74
CA ASN A 28 11.72 -3.75 18.53
C ASN A 28 11.58 -2.35 17.91
N TYR A 29 10.65 -2.16 16.98
CA TYR A 29 10.42 -0.90 16.25
C TYR A 29 11.61 -0.46 15.38
N LYS A 30 12.49 -1.38 15.00
CA LYS A 30 13.57 -1.09 14.06
C LYS A 30 13.05 -1.22 12.63
N TYR A 31 13.32 -0.23 11.79
CA TYR A 31 12.96 -0.26 10.38
C TYR A 31 13.64 -1.45 9.66
N VAL A 32 12.84 -2.23 8.94
CA VAL A 32 13.27 -3.40 8.16
C VAL A 32 13.29 -3.07 6.68
N ASN A 33 12.15 -2.63 6.14
CA ASN A 33 12.02 -2.22 4.74
C ASN A 33 10.72 -1.41 4.53
N GLY A 34 10.52 -0.86 3.35
CA GLY A 34 9.31 -0.16 2.97
C GLY A 34 9.01 -0.26 1.47
N ILE A 35 7.76 -0.06 1.11
CA ILE A 35 7.29 -0.08 -0.28
C ILE A 35 6.40 1.11 -0.57
N ARG A 36 6.56 1.66 -1.78
CA ARG A 36 5.65 2.64 -2.36
C ARG A 36 4.62 1.92 -3.19
N VAL A 37 3.40 1.89 -2.70
CA VAL A 37 2.28 1.27 -3.39
C VAL A 37 1.82 2.20 -4.49
N ASN A 38 1.80 1.67 -5.71
CA ASN A 38 1.41 2.38 -6.89
C ASN A 38 -0.11 2.33 -7.07
N ILE A 39 -0.72 3.51 -7.22
CA ILE A 39 -2.14 3.68 -7.51
C ILE A 39 -2.28 3.79 -9.02
N GLN A 40 -2.70 2.70 -9.67
CA GLN A 40 -2.68 2.59 -11.15
C GLN A 40 -3.85 3.27 -11.86
N ASP A 41 -4.84 3.76 -11.12
CA ASP A 41 -6.14 4.14 -11.67
C ASP A 41 -6.10 5.49 -12.42
N HIS A 42 -5.17 6.40 -12.08
CA HIS A 42 -5.06 7.69 -12.76
C HIS A 42 -3.64 8.28 -12.78
N ALA A 43 -3.38 9.14 -13.77
CA ALA A 43 -2.12 9.85 -13.99
C ALA A 43 -1.99 11.18 -13.24
N ASP A 44 -3.04 11.62 -12.55
CA ASP A 44 -2.99 12.79 -11.68
C ASP A 44 -2.30 12.48 -10.34
N THR A 45 -1.93 13.52 -9.61
CA THR A 45 -1.33 13.35 -8.29
C THR A 45 -2.37 12.79 -7.33
N ASN A 46 -2.08 11.62 -6.76
CA ASN A 46 -2.89 11.01 -5.72
C ASN A 46 -2.28 11.37 -4.36
N VAL A 47 -3.11 11.72 -3.39
CA VAL A 47 -2.66 11.88 -2.01
C VAL A 47 -3.23 10.73 -1.20
N CYS A 48 -2.36 9.87 -0.68
CA CYS A 48 -2.77 8.83 0.25
C CYS A 48 -3.15 9.48 1.57
N ASN A 49 -4.39 9.27 1.98
CA ASN A 49 -4.92 9.91 3.17
C ASN A 49 -4.83 8.97 4.38
N TRP A 50 -5.28 7.72 4.22
CA TRP A 50 -5.41 6.80 5.35
C TRP A 50 -5.39 5.33 4.93
N ILE A 51 -4.85 4.45 5.79
CA ILE A 51 -4.93 2.99 5.64
C ILE A 51 -6.21 2.51 6.35
N GLU A 52 -7.26 2.21 5.60
CA GLU A 52 -8.55 1.77 6.16
C GLU A 52 -8.48 0.37 6.76
N GLY A 53 -7.58 -0.48 6.27
CA GLY A 53 -7.40 -1.81 6.85
C GLY A 53 -6.23 -2.57 6.27
N VAL A 54 -5.68 -3.46 7.09
CA VAL A 54 -4.63 -4.40 6.72
C VAL A 54 -5.06 -5.79 7.14
N SER A 55 -4.80 -6.80 6.32
CA SER A 55 -5.00 -8.17 6.77
C SER A 55 -4.04 -9.17 6.14
N ALA A 56 -3.58 -10.11 6.96
CA ALA A 56 -2.65 -11.16 6.55
C ALA A 56 -3.30 -12.15 5.58
N ALA A 57 -2.58 -12.51 4.53
CA ALA A 57 -3.03 -13.42 3.49
C ALA A 57 -1.91 -14.38 3.07
N THR A 58 -2.30 -15.41 2.32
CA THR A 58 -1.38 -16.26 1.59
C THR A 58 -1.72 -16.14 0.11
N TYR A 59 -0.74 -15.85 -0.73
CA TYR A 59 -0.90 -15.76 -2.18
C TYR A 59 0.09 -16.70 -2.85
N LYS A 60 -0.41 -17.69 -3.61
CA LYS A 60 0.41 -18.72 -4.28
C LYS A 60 1.47 -19.34 -3.34
N GLY A 61 1.07 -19.68 -2.12
CA GLY A 61 1.93 -20.28 -1.09
C GLY A 61 2.89 -19.32 -0.37
N GLN A 62 2.89 -18.03 -0.71
CA GLN A 62 3.76 -17.02 -0.08
C GLN A 62 2.99 -16.15 0.93
N PRO A 63 3.64 -15.73 2.03
CA PRO A 63 3.08 -14.72 2.92
C PRO A 63 2.77 -13.43 2.17
N ALA A 64 1.62 -12.84 2.45
CA ALA A 64 1.21 -11.58 1.83
C ALA A 64 0.38 -10.74 2.79
N LEU A 65 0.24 -9.45 2.47
CA LEU A 65 -0.68 -8.53 3.10
C LEU A 65 -1.64 -7.98 2.06
N LEU A 66 -2.92 -7.94 2.39
CA LEU A 66 -3.88 -7.09 1.72
C LEU A 66 -3.97 -5.79 2.51
N THR A 67 -3.83 -4.66 1.83
CA THR A 67 -3.96 -3.34 2.44
C THR A 67 -4.94 -2.50 1.64
N THR A 68 -5.99 -2.02 2.30
CA THR A 68 -6.95 -1.07 1.72
C THR A 68 -6.53 0.34 2.10
N VAL A 69 -6.36 1.19 1.10
CA VAL A 69 -5.96 2.58 1.27
C VAL A 69 -7.02 3.49 0.70
N GLN A 70 -7.31 4.55 1.44
CA GLN A 70 -8.10 5.67 1.01
C GLN A 70 -7.19 6.76 0.46
N TYR A 71 -7.53 7.27 -0.72
CA TYR A 71 -6.78 8.32 -1.39
C TYR A 71 -7.72 9.35 -2.04
N HIS A 72 -7.21 10.56 -2.21
CA HIS A 72 -7.88 11.63 -2.95
C HIS A 72 -7.19 11.82 -4.30
N ARG A 73 -7.99 12.11 -5.35
CA ARG A 73 -7.51 12.42 -6.69
C ARG A 73 -7.31 13.93 -6.83
N GLY A 74 -6.13 14.36 -7.26
CA GLY A 74 -5.78 15.77 -7.45
C GLY A 74 -4.74 16.29 -6.46
N ILE A 75 -4.02 17.35 -6.88
CA ILE A 75 -2.98 18.03 -6.08
C ILE A 75 -3.54 18.92 -4.98
N ASP A 76 -4.81 19.32 -5.09
CA ASP A 76 -5.40 20.29 -4.18
C ASP A 76 -5.86 19.55 -2.90
N PRO A 77 -5.31 19.88 -1.72
CA PRO A 77 -5.85 19.38 -0.46
C PRO A 77 -7.29 19.88 -0.28
N ALA A 78 -8.09 19.14 0.49
CA ALA A 78 -9.44 19.56 0.87
C ALA A 78 -9.41 20.97 1.47
N LYS A 79 -10.24 21.87 0.92
CA LYS A 79 -10.34 23.29 1.30
C LYS A 79 -11.45 23.53 2.31
N THR A 80 -12.40 22.61 2.41
CA THR A 80 -13.52 22.65 3.35
C THR A 80 -13.66 21.32 4.10
N VAL A 81 -14.34 21.34 5.26
CA VAL A 81 -14.61 20.09 6.02
C VAL A 81 -15.53 19.16 5.22
N ASP A 82 -16.46 19.71 4.44
CA ASP A 82 -17.35 18.92 3.59
C ASP A 82 -16.61 18.22 2.44
N GLU A 83 -15.43 18.69 2.05
CA GLU A 83 -14.57 18.00 1.09
C GLU A 83 -13.80 16.82 1.72
N ILE A 84 -13.71 16.75 3.05
CA ILE A 84 -13.06 15.63 3.75
C ILE A 84 -13.98 14.42 3.68
N GLY A 85 -13.53 13.34 3.04
CA GLY A 85 -14.32 12.13 2.84
C GLY A 85 -15.12 12.12 1.54
N ASN A 86 -15.41 13.30 0.97
CA ASN A 86 -16.05 13.42 -0.33
C ASN A 86 -15.04 13.20 -1.46
N SER A 87 -15.42 12.45 -2.49
CA SER A 87 -14.55 12.07 -3.61
C SER A 87 -13.29 11.28 -3.21
N TYR A 88 -13.32 10.63 -2.05
CA TYR A 88 -12.26 9.69 -1.66
C TYR A 88 -12.47 8.35 -2.33
N HIS A 89 -11.38 7.87 -2.90
CA HIS A 89 -11.31 6.59 -3.57
C HIS A 89 -10.63 5.58 -2.65
N ARG A 90 -10.99 4.32 -2.86
CA ARG A 90 -10.38 3.20 -2.17
C ARG A 90 -9.72 2.31 -3.17
N PHE A 91 -8.57 1.79 -2.82
CA PHE A 91 -7.99 0.67 -3.53
C PHE A 91 -7.40 -0.31 -2.53
N THR A 92 -7.38 -1.59 -2.89
CA THR A 92 -6.67 -2.61 -2.14
C THR A 92 -5.45 -3.06 -2.93
N ALA A 93 -4.29 -3.07 -2.28
CA ALA A 93 -3.06 -3.63 -2.82
C ALA A 93 -2.75 -4.99 -2.19
N LEU A 94 -2.17 -5.88 -2.97
CA LEU A 94 -1.59 -7.14 -2.51
C LEU A 94 -0.07 -6.99 -2.44
N LEU A 95 0.47 -7.03 -1.22
CA LEU A 95 1.89 -6.95 -0.95
C LEU A 95 2.42 -8.34 -0.61
N ILE A 96 3.23 -8.92 -1.49
CA ILE A 96 3.91 -10.19 -1.25
C ILE A 96 5.14 -9.91 -0.39
N LEU A 97 5.29 -10.72 0.66
CA LEU A 97 6.36 -10.62 1.65
C LEU A 97 7.32 -11.80 1.49
N THR A 98 8.59 -11.51 1.27
CA THR A 98 9.66 -12.51 1.18
C THR A 98 10.68 -12.27 2.30
N PRO A 99 10.55 -12.97 3.44
CA PRO A 99 11.53 -12.89 4.52
C PRO A 99 12.81 -13.61 4.13
N HIS A 100 13.95 -13.07 4.55
CA HIS A 100 15.27 -13.65 4.33
C HIS A 100 15.89 -14.17 5.64
N GLN A 101 16.88 -15.06 5.53
CA GLN A 101 17.53 -15.66 6.71
C GLN A 101 18.31 -14.65 7.56
N ASP A 102 18.74 -13.53 6.98
CA ASP A 102 19.44 -12.45 7.67
C ASP A 102 18.49 -11.49 8.43
N GLY A 103 17.19 -11.78 8.43
CA GLY A 103 16.16 -10.95 9.06
C GLY A 103 15.69 -9.78 8.20
N SER A 104 16.22 -9.63 6.97
CA SER A 104 15.69 -8.66 6.01
C SER A 104 14.38 -9.15 5.37
N LEU A 105 13.64 -8.22 4.77
CA LEU A 105 12.35 -8.46 4.14
C LEU A 105 12.35 -7.84 2.74
N SER A 106 12.05 -8.61 1.69
CA SER A 106 11.69 -8.05 0.39
C SER A 106 10.17 -7.93 0.27
N ILE A 107 9.72 -6.82 -0.31
CA ILE A 107 8.29 -6.50 -0.46
C ILE A 107 8.03 -6.17 -1.93
N ARG A 108 6.99 -6.76 -2.52
CA ARG A 108 6.56 -6.44 -3.89
C ARG A 108 5.04 -6.38 -3.98
N GLN A 109 4.53 -5.41 -4.74
CA GLN A 109 3.12 -5.31 -5.09
C GLN A 109 2.78 -6.27 -6.25
N ASP A 110 1.68 -7.02 -6.13
CA ASP A 110 1.18 -7.95 -7.15
C ASP A 110 -0.33 -7.99 -7.18
N ASP A 111 -0.94 -7.03 -7.86
CA ASP A 111 -2.40 -6.92 -7.87
C ASP A 111 -3.07 -7.66 -9.03
N SER A 112 -2.33 -8.52 -9.74
CA SER A 112 -2.81 -9.22 -10.93
C SER A 112 -4.12 -9.98 -10.70
N CYS A 113 -4.33 -10.50 -9.49
CA CYS A 113 -5.53 -11.24 -9.07
C CYS A 113 -6.63 -10.36 -8.46
N LEU A 114 -6.36 -9.09 -8.17
CA LEU A 114 -7.36 -8.16 -7.65
C LEU A 114 -8.24 -7.57 -8.77
N GLY A 115 -7.85 -7.77 -10.03
CA GLY A 115 -8.61 -7.34 -11.20
C GLY A 115 -8.33 -5.88 -11.61
N PRO A 116 -8.95 -5.39 -12.69
CA PRO A 116 -8.64 -4.09 -13.25
C PRO A 116 -8.96 -2.95 -12.27
N GLY A 117 -8.01 -2.02 -12.13
CA GLY A 117 -8.16 -0.77 -11.37
C GLY A 117 -8.00 -0.87 -9.86
N ASN A 118 -7.83 -2.06 -9.26
CA ASN A 118 -7.67 -2.27 -7.81
C ASN A 118 -8.72 -1.61 -6.91
N GLN A 119 -9.89 -1.22 -7.44
CA GLN A 119 -10.94 -0.48 -6.73
C GLN A 119 -11.73 -1.34 -5.71
N ILE A 120 -11.14 -2.43 -5.23
CA ILE A 120 -11.74 -3.21 -4.16
C ILE A 120 -11.55 -2.42 -2.87
N GLY A 121 -12.61 -1.79 -2.40
CA GLY A 121 -12.61 -1.09 -1.11
C GLY A 121 -12.80 -2.02 0.09
N GLU A 122 -13.08 -3.31 -0.13
CA GLU A 122 -13.39 -4.25 0.94
C GLU A 122 -12.39 -5.41 0.98
N LEU A 123 -11.67 -5.54 2.10
CA LEU A 123 -10.71 -6.62 2.31
C LEU A 123 -11.31 -8.02 2.16
N ALA A 124 -12.58 -8.22 2.52
CA ALA A 124 -13.26 -9.51 2.39
C ALA A 124 -13.38 -9.95 0.92
N ILE A 125 -13.74 -9.02 0.03
CA ILE A 125 -13.82 -9.26 -1.41
C ILE A 125 -12.42 -9.54 -1.97
N ALA A 126 -11.42 -8.75 -1.58
CA ALA A 126 -10.04 -8.94 -2.02
C ALA A 126 -9.51 -10.33 -1.61
N ARG A 127 -9.76 -10.77 -0.37
CA ARG A 127 -9.41 -12.11 0.13
C ARG A 127 -10.02 -13.21 -0.72
N LYS A 128 -11.31 -13.09 -1.05
CA LYS A 128 -12.00 -14.08 -1.89
C LYS A 128 -11.32 -14.19 -3.26
N ARG A 129 -11.02 -13.07 -3.91
CA ARG A 129 -10.37 -13.06 -5.24
C ARG A 129 -8.98 -13.67 -5.24
N ILE A 130 -8.13 -13.32 -4.27
CA ILE A 130 -6.78 -13.90 -4.22
C ILE A 130 -6.80 -15.39 -3.91
N ALA A 131 -7.80 -15.88 -3.16
CA ALA A 131 -7.97 -17.30 -2.89
C ALA A 131 -8.37 -18.06 -4.16
N GLU A 132 -9.32 -17.54 -4.94
CA GLU A 132 -9.73 -18.11 -6.23
C GLU A 132 -8.59 -18.11 -7.26
N CYS A 133 -7.74 -17.08 -7.23
CA CYS A 133 -6.61 -16.93 -8.18
C CYS A 133 -5.34 -17.71 -7.79
N SER A 134 -5.28 -18.22 -6.56
CA SER A 134 -4.15 -19.02 -6.05
C SER A 134 -4.37 -20.53 -6.19
N GLN A 135 -5.55 -20.94 -6.65
CA GLN A 135 -5.87 -22.32 -7.05
C GLN A 135 -5.38 -22.58 -8.47
#